data_AF-A0AAW3FVM2-F1
#
_entry.id   AF-A0AAW3FVM2-F1
#
_cell.length_a   1.000
_cell.length_b   1.000
_cell.length_c   1.000
_cell.angle_alpha   90.00
_cell.angle_beta   90.00
_cell.angle_gamma   90.00
#
_symmetry.space_group_name_H-M   'P 1'
#
loop_
_entity.id
_entity.type
_entity.pdbx_description
1 polymer ?
#
loop_
_entity_poly.entity_id
_entity_poly.type
_entity_poly.pdbx_seq_one_letter_code
_entity_poly.pdbx_strand_id
1 'polypeptide(L)'
;MFFKKGLFSNIDQRHYFRNELFSELTWVIDTNPNKKHLERAEAIFEIIVNGISYGDFKLKLTHDSRTDSKTYKQNNSVTQIHWGEAKNYISREELLGKTMILYHIGGNKYQISVE
;
A
#
# COMPACT_ATOMS: atom_id res chain seq x y z
N MET A 1 4.35 4.67 -3.10
CA MET A 1 3.10 5.44 -3.23
C MET A 1 2.32 5.30 -1.94
N PHE A 2 1.75 6.37 -1.39
CA PHE A 2 0.90 6.32 -0.19
C PHE A 2 -0.51 5.85 -0.52
N PHE A 3 -1.09 5.01 0.34
CA PHE A 3 -2.49 4.62 0.25
C PHE A 3 -3.38 5.73 0.80
N LYS A 4 -4.19 6.36 -0.04
CA LYS A 4 -5.14 7.39 0.37
C LYS A 4 -6.54 6.80 0.46
N LYS A 5 -7.46 7.52 1.10
CA LYS A 5 -8.85 7.08 1.26
C LYS A 5 -9.60 6.78 -0.05
N GLY A 6 -9.14 7.29 -1.19
CA GLY A 6 -9.80 7.03 -2.48
C GLY A 6 -11.30 7.37 -2.41
N LEU A 7 -12.15 6.40 -2.79
CA LEU A 7 -13.61 6.53 -2.77
C LEU A 7 -14.26 6.21 -1.40
N PHE A 8 -13.49 5.80 -0.38
CA PHE A 8 -14.06 5.55 0.94
C PHE A 8 -14.58 6.86 1.58
N SER A 9 -15.80 6.80 2.12
CA SER A 9 -16.44 7.95 2.78
C SER A 9 -15.85 8.20 4.18
N ASN A 10 -15.64 7.15 4.98
CA ASN A 10 -15.41 7.28 6.43
C ASN A 10 -14.29 6.38 6.97
N ILE A 11 -13.10 6.43 6.36
CA ILE A 11 -11.92 5.75 6.93
C ILE A 11 -10.89 6.74 7.46
N ASP A 12 -10.23 6.40 8.56
CA ASP A 12 -9.00 7.06 8.97
C ASP A 12 -7.82 6.41 8.24
N GLN A 13 -7.42 7.00 7.12
CA GLN A 13 -6.31 6.49 6.30
C GLN A 13 -4.96 6.40 7.02
N ARG A 14 -4.80 7.05 8.18
CA ARG A 14 -3.59 6.93 9.00
C ARG A 14 -3.50 5.55 9.67
N HIS A 15 -4.64 4.89 9.88
CA HIS A 15 -4.74 3.63 10.59
C HIS A 15 -5.29 2.50 9.73
N TYR A 16 -6.36 2.75 8.97
CA TYR A 16 -7.10 1.75 8.20
C TYR A 16 -6.21 0.79 7.40
N PHE A 17 -5.31 1.33 6.58
CA PHE A 17 -4.47 0.49 5.72
C PHE A 17 -3.57 -0.45 6.52
N ARG A 18 -2.93 0.04 7.59
CA ARG A 18 -2.12 -0.82 8.45
C ARG A 18 -3.04 -1.76 9.22
N ASN A 19 -3.91 -1.19 10.06
CA ASN A 19 -4.54 -1.86 11.19
C ASN A 19 -5.72 -2.74 10.80
N GLU A 20 -6.32 -2.49 9.63
CA GLU A 20 -7.48 -3.24 9.16
C GLU A 20 -7.10 -4.02 7.89
N LEU A 21 -6.76 -3.33 6.80
CA LEU A 21 -6.55 -3.97 5.50
C LEU A 21 -5.31 -4.87 5.45
N PHE A 22 -4.18 -4.42 6.03
CA PHE A 22 -2.92 -5.18 6.07
C PHE A 22 -2.64 -5.76 7.46
N SER A 23 -3.69 -5.98 8.25
CA SER A 23 -3.60 -6.43 9.65
C SER A 23 -3.00 -7.82 9.81
N GLU A 24 -3.20 -8.69 8.82
CA GLU A 24 -2.69 -10.08 8.80
C GLU A 24 -1.21 -10.19 8.43
N LEU A 25 -0.57 -9.09 8.02
CA LEU A 25 0.84 -9.12 7.65
C LEU A 25 1.75 -9.10 8.88
N THR A 26 2.89 -9.77 8.76
CA THR A 26 3.96 -9.66 9.75
C THR A 26 4.71 -8.36 9.57
N TRP A 27 4.39 -7.38 10.41
CA TRP A 27 5.07 -6.09 10.44
C TRP A 27 6.24 -6.08 11.41
N VAL A 28 7.40 -5.63 10.91
CA VAL A 28 8.65 -5.59 11.68
C VAL A 28 9.16 -4.16 11.72
N ILE A 29 9.57 -3.69 12.91
CA ILE A 29 10.20 -2.39 13.07
C ILE A 29 11.52 -2.34 12.30
N ASP A 30 11.79 -1.24 11.61
CA ASP A 30 13.03 -1.04 10.87
C ASP A 30 14.25 -1.18 11.78
N THR A 31 15.24 -1.97 11.34
CA THR A 31 16.43 -2.28 12.11
C THR A 31 17.40 -1.10 12.21
N ASN A 32 17.30 -0.13 11.31
CA ASN A 32 18.12 1.07 11.37
C ASN A 32 17.68 1.94 12.58
N PRO A 33 18.58 2.28 13.51
CA PRO A 33 18.23 3.08 14.70
C PRO A 33 17.53 4.40 14.38
N ASN A 34 17.89 5.05 13.26
CA ASN A 34 17.30 6.33 12.85
C ASN A 34 15.90 6.18 12.23
N LYS A 35 15.44 4.93 11.99
CA LYS A 35 14.18 4.60 11.32
C LYS A 35 13.27 3.72 12.16
N LYS A 36 13.50 3.59 13.48
CA LYS A 36 12.66 2.79 14.39
C LYS A 36 11.17 3.18 14.41
N HIS A 37 10.83 4.36 13.91
CA HIS A 37 9.44 4.78 13.70
C HIS A 37 8.78 4.18 12.46
N LEU A 38 9.53 3.47 11.62
CA LEU A 38 9.03 2.82 10.43
C LEU A 38 8.84 1.33 10.71
N GLU A 39 7.69 0.82 10.31
CA GLU A 39 7.40 -0.61 10.26
C GLU A 39 7.40 -1.06 8.80
N ARG A 40 7.88 -2.29 8.56
CA ARG A 40 8.01 -2.90 7.24
C ARG A 40 7.26 -4.21 7.21
N ALA A 41 6.58 -4.48 6.10
CA ALA A 41 5.98 -5.76 5.80
C ALA A 41 6.18 -6.09 4.33
N GLU A 42 5.96 -7.34 3.96
CA GLU A 42 5.94 -7.80 2.58
C GLU A 42 4.65 -8.57 2.33
N ALA A 43 4.09 -8.40 1.14
CA ALA A 43 2.90 -9.11 0.70
C ALA A 43 2.99 -9.43 -0.79
N ILE A 44 2.19 -10.40 -1.24
CA ILE A 44 2.07 -10.79 -2.64
C ILE A 44 0.92 -9.99 -3.24
N PHE A 45 1.17 -9.29 -4.34
CA PHE A 45 0.19 -8.54 -5.10
C PHE A 45 0.10 -9.08 -6.52
N GLU A 46 -1.05 -9.64 -6.90
CA GLU A 46 -1.36 -9.84 -8.30
C GLU A 46 -1.66 -8.49 -8.94
N ILE A 47 -1.02 -8.19 -10.08
CA ILE A 47 -1.27 -6.94 -10.83
C ILE A 47 -2.07 -7.23 -12.08
N ILE A 48 -3.27 -6.66 -12.17
CA ILE A 48 -4.16 -6.77 -13.32
C ILE A 48 -4.34 -5.37 -13.92
N VAL A 49 -4.14 -5.21 -15.22
CA VAL A 49 -4.32 -3.93 -15.89
C VAL A 49 -5.17 -4.15 -17.14
N ASN A 50 -6.28 -3.41 -17.25
CA ASN A 50 -7.27 -3.56 -18.32
C ASN A 50 -7.68 -5.03 -18.54
N GLY A 51 -7.89 -5.78 -17.45
CA GLY A 51 -8.27 -7.20 -17.47
C GLY A 51 -7.15 -8.20 -17.75
N ILE A 52 -5.91 -7.75 -18.00
CA ILE A 52 -4.75 -8.62 -18.26
C ILE A 52 -3.95 -8.77 -16.96
N SER A 53 -3.80 -10.01 -16.49
CA SER A 53 -2.90 -10.32 -15.35
C SER A 53 -1.44 -10.28 -15.79
N TYR A 54 -0.62 -9.56 -15.04
CA TYR A 54 0.82 -9.47 -15.18
C TYR A 54 1.57 -10.30 -14.12
N GLY A 55 0.84 -11.10 -13.36
CA GLY A 55 1.37 -12.02 -12.36
C GLY A 55 1.50 -11.42 -10.96
N ASP A 56 2.11 -12.23 -10.09
CA ASP A 56 2.28 -11.98 -8.66
C ASP A 56 3.62 -11.28 -8.38
N PHE A 57 3.57 -10.17 -7.64
CA PHE A 57 4.75 -9.42 -7.22
C PHE A 57 4.84 -9.39 -5.70
N LYS A 58 6.01 -9.75 -5.17
CA LYS A 58 6.31 -9.57 -3.75
C LYS A 58 6.69 -8.11 -3.50
N LEU A 59 5.77 -7.33 -2.95
CA LEU A 59 5.96 -5.90 -2.73
C LEU A 59 6.14 -5.57 -1.25
N LYS A 60 7.02 -4.60 -1.01
CA LYS A 60 7.27 -4.07 0.33
C LYS A 60 6.25 -3.01 0.68
N LEU A 61 5.80 -3.04 1.91
CA LEU A 61 4.96 -2.02 2.54
C LEU A 61 5.76 -1.29 3.62
N THR A 62 5.37 -0.06 3.89
CA THR A 62 5.93 0.73 4.98
C THR A 62 4.87 1.54 5.65
N HIS A 63 4.90 1.56 6.97
CA HIS A 63 4.06 2.39 7.81
C HIS A 63 4.95 3.26 8.71
N ASP A 64 4.64 4.55 8.84
CA ASP A 64 5.25 5.44 9.83
C ASP A 64 4.34 5.52 11.05
N SER A 65 4.78 4.97 12.18
CA SER A 65 3.99 4.84 13.41
C SER A 65 3.89 6.13 14.24
N ARG A 66 4.59 7.20 13.84
CA ARG A 66 4.57 8.48 14.57
C ARG A 66 3.24 9.21 14.42
N THR A 67 2.61 9.46 15.55
CA THR A 67 1.39 10.29 15.66
C THR A 67 1.69 11.78 15.88
N ASP A 68 2.93 12.13 16.20
CA ASP A 68 3.37 13.50 16.47
C ASP A 68 3.92 14.22 15.23
N SER A 69 4.13 13.49 14.13
CA SER A 69 4.67 14.02 12.87
C SER A 69 3.74 15.04 12.22
N LYS A 70 4.31 15.98 11.46
CA LYS A 70 3.54 16.96 10.67
C LYS A 70 2.57 16.27 9.71
N THR A 71 3.02 15.22 9.02
CA THR A 71 2.22 14.41 8.09
C THR A 71 0.98 13.83 8.76
N TYR A 72 1.16 13.21 9.93
CA TYR A 72 0.06 12.61 10.68
C TYR A 72 -0.95 13.66 11.17
N LYS A 73 -0.46 14.79 11.69
CA LYS A 73 -1.29 15.90 12.16
C LYS A 73 -2.09 16.57 11.04
N GLN A 74 -1.56 16.57 9.83
CA GLN A 74 -2.25 17.05 8.62
C GLN A 74 -3.21 16.02 8.01
N ASN A 75 -3.49 14.91 8.71
CA ASN A 75 -4.40 13.86 8.27
C ASN A 75 -3.98 13.17 6.95
N ASN A 76 -2.69 13.18 6.64
CA ASN A 76 -2.16 12.46 5.48
C ASN A 76 -1.95 10.98 5.82
N SER A 77 -2.05 10.13 4.80
CA SER A 77 -1.66 8.73 4.95
C SER A 77 -0.19 8.58 5.31
N VAL A 78 0.10 7.60 6.15
CA VAL A 78 1.44 7.22 6.60
C VAL A 78 1.81 5.80 6.18
N THR A 79 0.95 5.13 5.40
CA THR A 79 1.18 3.78 4.88
C THR A 79 1.42 3.84 3.37
N GLN A 80 2.47 3.19 2.90
CA GLN A 80 2.87 3.20 1.50
C GLN A 80 3.31 1.84 0.97
N ILE A 81 3.10 1.64 -0.33
CA ILE A 81 3.63 0.54 -1.11
C ILE A 81 4.86 0.96 -1.91
N HIS A 82 5.83 0.05 -1.99
CA HIS A 82 7.03 0.17 -2.83
C HIS A 82 6.84 -0.73 -4.04
N TRP A 83 6.71 -0.13 -5.22
CA TRP A 83 6.30 -0.85 -6.43
C TRP A 83 7.36 -1.78 -7.02
N GLY A 84 8.64 -1.59 -6.70
CA GLY A 84 9.72 -2.45 -7.24
C GLY A 84 9.60 -2.62 -8.77
N GLU A 85 9.69 -3.88 -9.22
CA GLU A 85 9.53 -4.25 -10.64
C GLU A 85 8.09 -4.07 -11.16
N ALA A 86 7.08 -4.17 -10.28
CA ALA A 86 5.68 -3.96 -10.65
C ALA A 86 5.42 -2.54 -11.18
N LYS A 87 6.31 -1.58 -10.89
CA LYS A 87 6.24 -0.21 -11.40
C LYS A 87 6.06 -0.16 -12.91
N ASN A 88 6.73 -1.04 -13.66
CA ASN A 88 6.68 -1.08 -15.13
C ASN A 88 5.29 -1.40 -15.71
N TYR A 89 4.37 -1.90 -14.88
CA TYR A 89 3.01 -2.26 -15.27
C TYR A 89 1.99 -1.21 -14.83
N ILE A 90 2.27 -0.46 -13.76
CA ILE A 90 1.33 0.51 -13.16
C ILE A 90 1.67 1.97 -13.47
N SER A 91 2.86 2.27 -14.00
CA SER A 91 3.28 3.63 -14.34
C SER A 91 3.33 3.90 -15.85
N ARG A 92 2.30 3.45 -16.58
CA ARG A 92 2.20 3.64 -18.03
C ARG A 92 1.21 4.76 -18.36
N GLU A 93 1.48 5.50 -19.43
CA GLU A 93 0.69 6.69 -19.79
C GLU A 93 -0.77 6.35 -20.12
N GLU A 94 -1.02 5.18 -20.72
CA GLU A 94 -2.37 4.70 -21.03
C GLU A 94 -3.24 4.45 -19.79
N LEU A 95 -2.65 4.44 -18.60
CA LEU A 95 -3.36 4.27 -17.33
C LEU A 95 -3.75 5.60 -16.68
N LEU A 96 -3.41 6.74 -17.29
CA LEU A 96 -3.86 8.04 -16.82
C LEU A 96 -5.39 8.14 -16.88
N GLY A 97 -5.99 8.60 -15.79
CA GLY A 97 -7.44 8.68 -15.62
C GLY A 97 -8.12 7.36 -15.24
N LYS A 98 -7.38 6.24 -15.18
CA LYS A 98 -7.90 4.96 -14.71
C LYS A 98 -7.96 4.88 -13.19
N THR A 99 -8.77 3.95 -12.69
CA THR A 99 -8.94 3.70 -11.25
C THR A 99 -8.14 2.48 -10.84
N MET A 100 -7.37 2.61 -9.76
CA MET A 100 -6.72 1.49 -9.10
C MET A 100 -7.60 0.97 -7.97
N ILE A 101 -7.94 -0.32 -8.02
CA ILE A 101 -8.75 -1.01 -7.03
C ILE A 101 -7.89 -2.06 -6.33
N LEU A 102 -7.95 -2.09 -5.00
CA LEU A 102 -7.19 -3.01 -4.16
C LEU A 102 -8.14 -3.99 -3.48
N TYR A 103 -7.87 -5.27 -3.65
CA TYR A 103 -8.59 -6.37 -3.02
C TYR A 103 -7.68 -7.13 -2.06
N HIS A 104 -8.20 -7.52 -0.90
CA HIS A 104 -7.57 -8.51 -0.03
C HIS A 104 -8.16 -9.88 -0.37
N ILE A 105 -7.31 -10.78 -0.84
CA ILE A 105 -7.72 -12.13 -1.26
C ILE A 105 -7.67 -13.08 -0.05
N GLY A 106 -6.69 -12.89 0.83
CA GLY A 106 -6.54 -13.61 2.09
C GLY A 106 -5.09 -13.79 2.50
N GLY A 107 -4.82 -13.80 3.81
CA GLY A 107 -3.47 -13.91 4.34
C GLY A 107 -2.58 -12.78 3.83
N ASN A 108 -1.45 -13.15 3.22
CA ASN A 108 -0.52 -12.19 2.64
C ASN A 108 -0.76 -11.90 1.14
N LYS A 109 -1.86 -12.37 0.54
CA LYS A 109 -2.17 -12.18 -0.88
C LYS A 109 -3.24 -11.12 -1.10
N TYR A 110 -2.94 -10.23 -2.05
CA TYR A 110 -3.76 -9.10 -2.47
C TYR A 110 -3.79 -9.05 -4.00
N GLN A 111 -4.75 -8.32 -4.54
CA GLN A 111 -4.85 -8.03 -5.97
C GLN A 111 -4.99 -6.53 -6.17
N ILE A 112 -4.27 -6.00 -7.15
CA ILE A 112 -4.42 -4.62 -7.61
C ILE A 112 -4.89 -4.67 -9.06
N SER A 113 -6.08 -4.15 -9.30
CA SER A 113 -6.65 -3.98 -10.63
C SER A 113 -6.59 -2.51 -11.05
N VAL A 114 -6.18 -2.23 -12.29
CA VAL A 114 -6.23 -0.88 -12.87
C VAL A 114 -7.14 -0.91 -14.10
N GLU A 115 -8.25 -0.16 -14.05
CA GLU A 115 -9.31 -0.16 -15.08
C GLU A 115 -9.99 1.19 -15.29
#